data_AF-A0A0G4LSG2-F1
#
_entry.id   AF-A0A0G4LSG2-F1
#
_cell.length_a   1.000
_cell.length_b   1.000
_cell.length_c   1.000
_cell.angle_alpha   90.00
_cell.angle_beta   90.00
_cell.angle_gamma   90.00
#
_symmetry.space_group_name_H-M   'P 1'
#
loop_
_entity.id
_entity.type
_entity.pdbx_description
1 polymer ?
#
loop_
_entity_poly.entity_id
_entity_poly.type
_entity_poly.pdbx_seq_one_letter_code
_entity_poly.pdbx_strand_id
1 'polypeptide(L)'
;ILIDSGFRCHLTDFARTTAAAPSAFVARLRKFLKTRRLTAVSQVGTDRIIEFTFSDGQYRLFLEFFASGNVILTDAELRILTLLRNVPEGEGQEPQRVGLSYSL
;
A
#
# COMPACT_ATOMS: atom_id res chain seq x y z
N ILE A 1 -3.28 -13.60 -1.52
CA ILE A 1 -3.37 -12.48 -2.49
C ILE A 1 -1.99 -12.22 -3.09
N LEU A 2 -1.93 -11.93 -4.39
CA LEU A 2 -0.76 -11.37 -5.06
C LEU A 2 -1.03 -9.92 -5.41
N ILE A 3 -0.02 -9.07 -5.21
CA ILE A 3 -0.02 -7.67 -5.67
C ILE A 3 1.16 -7.50 -6.62
N ASP A 4 0.85 -7.03 -7.81
CA ASP A 4 1.79 -6.61 -8.84
C ASP A 4 1.61 -5.10 -9.03
N SER A 5 2.51 -4.32 -8.43
CA SER A 5 2.39 -2.86 -8.30
C SER A 5 2.18 -2.20 -9.66
N GLY A 6 1.18 -1.32 -9.75
CA GLY A 6 0.87 -0.61 -11.00
C GLY A 6 0.05 -1.42 -12.00
N PHE A 7 -0.12 -2.74 -11.80
CA PHE A 7 -0.76 -3.60 -12.80
C PHE A 7 -1.99 -4.33 -12.29
N ARG A 8 -1.86 -5.19 -11.27
CA ARG A 8 -2.98 -6.03 -10.80
C ARG A 8 -2.84 -6.48 -9.36
N CYS A 9 -3.96 -6.79 -8.73
CA CYS A 9 -4.00 -7.63 -7.55
C CYS A 9 -5.05 -8.73 -7.71
N HIS A 10 -4.77 -9.94 -7.24
CA HIS A 10 -5.71 -11.07 -7.36
C HIS A 10 -5.48 -12.13 -6.28
N LEU A 11 -6.51 -12.91 -5.99
CA LEU A 11 -6.38 -14.13 -5.19
C LEU A 11 -5.74 -15.23 -6.03
N THR A 12 -4.96 -16.09 -5.37
CA THR A 12 -4.27 -17.20 -6.03
C THR A 12 -3.88 -18.22 -4.97
N ASP A 13 -4.02 -19.50 -5.33
CA ASP A 13 -3.59 -20.65 -4.51
C ASP A 13 -2.15 -21.09 -4.83
N PHE A 14 -1.52 -20.48 -5.85
CA PHE A 14 -0.14 -20.80 -6.21
C PHE A 14 0.82 -20.27 -5.14
N ALA A 15 1.57 -21.19 -4.53
CA ALA A 15 2.73 -20.83 -3.72
C ALA A 15 3.86 -20.31 -4.62
N ARG A 16 4.45 -19.18 -4.23
CA ARG A 16 5.65 -18.63 -4.89
C ARG A 16 6.84 -18.69 -3.93
N THR A 17 8.02 -18.88 -4.48
CA THR A 17 9.27 -18.79 -3.71
C THR A 17 9.42 -17.37 -3.16
N THR A 18 9.68 -17.28 -1.86
CA THR A 18 9.96 -15.99 -1.20
C THR A 18 11.46 -15.78 -1.12
N ALA A 19 11.91 -14.53 -1.25
CA ALA A 19 13.30 -14.18 -0.96
C ALA A 19 13.68 -14.61 0.47
N ALA A 20 14.93 -15.03 0.67
CA ALA A 20 15.43 -15.52 1.95
C ALA A 20 15.31 -14.47 3.07
N ALA A 21 15.51 -13.18 2.73
CA ALA A 21 15.30 -12.06 3.64
C ALA A 21 14.23 -11.10 3.08
N PRO A 22 13.35 -10.53 3.95
CA PRO A 22 12.40 -9.52 3.51
C PRO A 22 13.09 -8.21 3.15
N SER A 23 12.59 -7.51 2.13
CA SER A 23 12.99 -6.13 1.86
C SER A 23 12.60 -5.21 3.03
N ALA A 24 13.21 -4.01 3.12
CA ALA A 24 12.87 -3.03 4.16
C ALA A 24 11.37 -2.66 4.15
N PHE A 25 10.79 -2.51 2.95
CA PHE A 25 9.35 -2.29 2.76
C PHE A 25 8.51 -3.46 3.32
N VAL A 26 8.84 -4.71 2.95
CA VAL A 26 8.14 -5.91 3.44
C VAL A 26 8.30 -6.07 4.95
N ALA A 27 9.47 -5.79 5.51
CA ALA A 27 9.71 -5.83 6.94
C ALA A 27 8.82 -4.81 7.70
N ARG A 28 8.67 -3.59 7.16
CA ARG A 28 7.76 -2.58 7.72
C ARG A 28 6.30 -3.00 7.59
N LEU A 29 5.85 -3.50 6.44
CA LEU A 29 4.49 -4.03 6.30
C LEU A 29 4.21 -5.12 7.34
N ARG A 30 5.14 -6.08 7.52
CA ARG A 30 5.00 -7.13 8.54
C ARG A 30 4.94 -6.54 9.95
N LYS A 31 5.77 -5.54 10.27
CA LYS A 31 5.76 -4.86 11.58
C LYS A 31 4.38 -4.27 11.91
N PHE A 32 3.73 -3.63 10.95
CA PHE A 32 2.46 -2.94 11.19
C PHE A 32 1.22 -3.84 11.02
N LEU A 33 1.22 -4.73 10.03
CA LEU A 33 0.01 -5.44 9.58
C LEU A 33 -0.06 -6.92 9.97
N LYS A 34 1.03 -7.57 10.38
CA LYS A 34 1.08 -9.05 10.56
C LYS A 34 -0.02 -9.60 11.49
N THR A 35 -0.43 -8.84 12.50
CA THR A 35 -1.46 -9.23 13.48
C THR A 35 -2.77 -8.46 13.33
N ARG A 36 -2.90 -7.65 12.27
CA ARG A 36 -4.06 -6.78 12.06
C ARG A 36 -5.06 -7.48 11.14
N ARG A 37 -6.34 -7.32 11.47
CA ARG A 37 -7.45 -7.86 10.67
C ARG A 37 -7.78 -6.88 9.56
N LEU A 38 -7.86 -7.37 8.32
CA LEU A 38 -8.46 -6.63 7.21
C LEU A 38 -9.98 -6.55 7.44
N THR A 39 -10.52 -5.35 7.55
CA THR A 39 -11.93 -5.10 7.89
C THR A 39 -12.74 -4.58 6.71
N ALA A 40 -12.10 -3.95 5.72
CA ALA A 40 -12.74 -3.55 4.47
C ALA A 40 -11.78 -3.56 3.29
N VAL A 41 -12.35 -3.72 2.10
CA VAL A 41 -11.68 -3.53 0.80
C VAL A 41 -12.61 -2.72 -0.08
N SER A 42 -12.15 -1.58 -0.58
CA SER A 42 -12.94 -0.68 -1.41
C SER A 42 -12.10 0.01 -2.49
N GLN A 43 -12.75 0.42 -3.58
CA GLN A 43 -12.15 1.34 -4.54
C GLN A 43 -12.26 2.77 -4.01
N VAL A 44 -11.22 3.59 -4.22
CA VAL A 44 -11.28 5.02 -3.91
C VAL A 44 -11.90 5.76 -5.08
N GLY A 45 -13.08 6.35 -4.88
CA GLY A 45 -13.78 7.13 -5.90
C GLY A 45 -13.92 6.36 -7.22
N THR A 46 -13.57 7.01 -8.32
CA THR A 46 -13.49 6.40 -9.66
C THR A 46 -12.07 6.04 -10.08
N ASP A 47 -11.09 6.29 -9.22
CA ASP A 47 -9.68 6.10 -9.54
C ASP A 47 -9.27 4.65 -9.48
N ARG A 48 -8.17 4.33 -10.15
CA ARG A 48 -7.55 2.99 -10.13
C ARG A 48 -6.73 2.81 -8.85
N ILE A 49 -7.37 3.02 -7.71
CA ILE A 49 -6.80 2.89 -6.37
C ILE A 49 -7.69 1.97 -5.55
N ILE A 50 -7.10 0.94 -4.94
CA ILE A 50 -7.78 0.07 -3.99
C ILE A 50 -7.27 0.37 -2.60
N GLU A 51 -8.19 0.58 -1.66
CA GLU A 51 -7.93 0.71 -0.24
C GLU A 51 -8.22 -0.60 0.48
N PHE A 52 -7.26 -1.07 1.25
CA PHE A 52 -7.43 -2.09 2.26
C PHE A 52 -7.41 -1.44 3.65
N THR A 53 -8.52 -1.55 4.37
CA THR A 53 -8.65 -0.99 5.71
C THR A 53 -8.40 -2.10 6.74
N PHE A 54 -7.49 -1.86 7.68
CA PHE A 54 -7.15 -2.81 8.75
C PHE A 54 -7.54 -2.25 10.11
N SER A 55 -7.98 -3.14 11.01
CA SER A 55 -8.31 -2.83 12.40
C SER A 55 -9.21 -1.60 12.53
N ASP A 56 -10.29 -1.59 11.74
CA ASP A 56 -11.34 -0.55 11.75
C ASP A 56 -10.80 0.86 11.49
N GLY A 57 -9.83 0.97 10.58
CA GLY A 57 -9.28 2.26 10.12
C GLY A 57 -7.96 2.67 10.76
N GLN A 58 -7.44 1.89 11.72
CA GLN A 58 -6.14 2.17 12.35
C GLN A 58 -4.98 2.17 11.35
N TYR A 59 -5.07 1.32 10.32
CA TYR A 59 -4.12 1.30 9.22
C TYR A 59 -4.84 1.17 7.88
N ARG A 60 -4.34 1.86 6.86
CA ARG A 60 -4.90 1.84 5.51
C ARG A 60 -3.77 1.56 4.52
N LEU A 61 -3.97 0.57 3.64
CA LEU A 61 -3.02 0.21 2.59
C LEU A 61 -3.63 0.54 1.24
N PHE A 62 -3.01 1.47 0.52
CA PHE A 62 -3.43 1.93 -0.80
C PHE A 62 -2.61 1.22 -1.87
N LEU A 63 -3.28 0.67 -2.87
CA LEU A 63 -2.69 0.08 -4.06
C LEU A 63 -3.02 0.98 -5.25
N GLU A 64 -2.02 1.70 -5.75
CA GLU A 64 -2.16 2.60 -6.90
C GLU A 64 -1.81 1.84 -8.20
N PHE A 65 -2.74 1.84 -9.17
CA PHE A 65 -2.60 1.14 -10.45
C PHE A 65 -2.47 2.12 -11.65
N PHE A 66 -1.73 3.21 -11.46
CA PHE A 66 -1.40 4.18 -12.52
C PHE A 66 0.11 4.26 -12.73
N ALA A 67 0.54 4.48 -13.98
CA ALA A 67 1.95 4.44 -14.38
C ALA A 67 2.67 3.19 -13.82
N SER A 68 3.76 3.37 -13.08
CA SER A 68 4.47 2.27 -12.40
C SER A 68 3.85 1.82 -11.07
N GLY A 69 2.76 2.48 -10.64
CA GLY A 69 2.02 2.23 -9.42
C GLY A 69 2.76 2.51 -8.12
N ASN A 70 2.06 2.35 -7.01
CA ASN A 70 2.66 2.38 -5.69
C ASN A 70 1.87 1.51 -4.72
N VAL A 71 2.50 1.17 -3.60
CA VAL A 71 1.85 0.53 -2.46
C VAL A 71 2.20 1.33 -1.23
N ILE A 72 1.20 1.95 -0.61
CA ILE A 72 1.39 2.97 0.41
C ILE A 72 0.62 2.55 1.66
N LEU A 73 1.30 2.41 2.78
CA LEU A 73 0.70 2.13 4.08
C LEU A 73 0.66 3.42 4.91
N THR A 74 -0.51 3.76 5.44
CA THR A 74 -0.71 4.88 6.34
C THR A 74 -1.24 4.46 7.72
N ASP A 75 -1.15 5.36 8.69
CA ASP A 75 -1.97 5.32 9.91
C ASP A 75 -3.39 5.87 9.65
N ALA A 76 -4.16 6.05 10.73
CA ALA A 76 -5.54 6.55 10.69
C ALA A 76 -5.62 8.00 10.19
N GLU A 77 -4.60 8.81 10.46
CA GLU A 77 -4.49 10.22 10.03
C GLU A 77 -3.87 10.37 8.64
N LEU A 78 -3.78 9.28 7.86
CA LEU A 78 -3.18 9.23 6.53
C LEU A 78 -1.68 9.59 6.49
N ARG A 79 -0.95 9.53 7.61
CA ARG A 79 0.51 9.67 7.55
C ARG A 79 1.17 8.41 7.02
N ILE A 80 2.05 8.57 6.05
CA ILE A 80 2.75 7.46 5.38
C ILE A 80 3.73 6.80 6.34
N LEU A 81 3.46 5.55 6.70
CA LEU A 81 4.32 4.72 7.56
C LEU A 81 5.40 3.99 6.76
N THR A 82 5.05 3.55 5.55
CA THR A 82 5.96 2.98 4.56
C THR A 82 5.32 3.00 3.18
N LEU A 83 6.15 3.03 2.14
CA LEU A 83 5.73 2.96 0.74
C LEU A 83 6.72 2.13 -0.08
N LEU A 84 6.24 1.54 -1.17
CA LEU A 84 7.07 0.72 -2.06
C LEU A 84 8.06 1.58 -2.84
N ARG A 85 7.63 2.76 -3.31
CA ARG A 85 8.46 3.70 -4.07
C ARG A 85 8.29 5.10 -3.52
N ASN A 86 9.40 5.82 -3.33
CA ASN A 86 9.35 7.26 -3.12
C ASN A 86 8.99 7.94 -4.45
N VAL A 87 8.11 8.92 -4.40
CA VAL A 87 7.74 9.71 -5.58
C VAL A 87 8.10 11.16 -5.31
N PRO A 88 8.97 11.79 -6.13
CA PRO A 88 9.25 13.21 -5.99
C PRO A 88 8.01 14.04 -6.36
N GLU A 89 8.04 15.32 -6.00
CA GLU A 89 7.05 16.29 -6.46
C GLU A 89 7.09 16.40 -7.99
N GLY A 90 5.92 16.53 -8.60
CA GLY A 90 5.75 16.72 -10.04
C GLY A 90 4.48 17.52 -10.35
N GLU A 91 4.24 17.84 -11.62
CA GLU A 91 3.03 18.56 -12.02
C GLU A 91 1.76 17.80 -11.61
N GLY A 92 1.00 18.36 -10.67
CA GLY A 92 -0.22 17.74 -10.14
C GLY A 92 0.02 16.53 -9.24
N GLN A 93 1.25 16.27 -8.80
CA GLN A 93 1.58 15.16 -7.90
C GLN A 93 2.41 15.64 -6.70
N GLU A 94 1.80 15.54 -5.52
CA GLU A 94 2.48 15.75 -4.25
C GLU A 94 3.55 14.67 -3.99
N PRO A 95 4.65 15.01 -3.30
CA PRO A 95 5.69 14.06 -3.00
C PRO A 95 5.19 12.96 -2.05
N GLN A 96 5.53 11.71 -2.37
CA GLN A 96 5.23 10.56 -1.53
C GLN A 96 6.52 10.07 -0.86
N ARG A 97 6.60 10.20 0.46
CA ARG A 97 7.69 9.68 1.30
C ARG A 97 7.20 9.42 2.73
N VAL A 98 7.91 8.55 3.45
CA VAL A 98 7.61 8.24 4.86
C VAL A 98 7.55 9.51 5.70
N GLY A 99 6.50 9.63 6.53
CA GLY A 99 6.26 10.74 7.44
C GLY A 99 5.43 11.89 6.86
N LEU A 100 5.23 11.96 5.55
CA LEU A 100 4.27 12.90 4.96
C LEU A 100 2.84 12.38 5.06
N SER A 101 1.86 13.29 4.98
CA SER A 101 0.47 12.92 4.81
C SER A 101 0.21 12.49 3.36
N TYR A 102 -0.50 11.39 3.19
CA TYR A 102 -0.95 10.91 1.90
C TYR A 102 -2.19 11.68 1.47
N SER A 103 -2.14 12.28 0.29
CA SER A 103 -3.28 12.93 -0.37
C SER A 103 -3.82 12.01 -1.46
N LEU A 104 -5.12 11.72 -1.39
CA LEU A 104 -5.87 11.03 -2.45
C LEU A 104 -6.29 12.01 -3.55
#